data_AF-A0A2U2B624-F1
#
_entry.id   AF-A0A2U2B624-F1
#
_cell.length_a   1.000
_cell.length_b   1.000
_cell.length_c   1.000
_cell.angle_alpha   90.00
_cell.angle_beta   90.00
_cell.angle_gamma   90.00
#
_symmetry.space_group_name_H-M   'P 1'
#
loop_
_entity.id
_entity.type
_entity.pdbx_description
1 polymer ?
#
loop_
_entity_poly.entity_id
_entity_poly.type
_entity_poly.pdbx_seq_one_letter_code
_entity_poly.pdbx_strand_id
1 'polypeptide(L)'
;MKEGKIHLVDLDFEYKMWKNHIEWFLRDLKIVRDRNEEISQGLGHGELNTVEEMIIDEYEQQLKKMQGRIKTQEQELQYYNKDFPVTPDHQYVKEHMDLRGKMERMSNEVIDKISDLIKELSV
;
A
#
# COMPACT_ATOMS: atom_id res chain seq x y z
N MET A 1 -1.84 27.63 -0.78
CA MET A 1 -0.99 26.83 -1.68
C MET A 1 -1.26 27.30 -3.09
N LYS A 2 -0.23 27.66 -3.88
CA LYS A 2 -0.44 28.13 -5.26
C LYS A 2 -0.99 26.98 -6.10
N GLU A 3 -2.03 27.24 -6.88
CA GLU A 3 -2.70 26.33 -7.80
C GLU A 3 -1.71 25.82 -8.85
N GLY A 4 -0.92 24.81 -8.48
CA GLY A 4 -0.03 24.11 -9.39
C GLY A 4 -0.87 23.25 -10.31
N LYS A 5 -0.77 23.50 -11.62
CA LYS A 5 -1.31 22.58 -12.63
C LYS A 5 -0.67 21.21 -12.38
N ILE A 6 -1.45 20.25 -11.89
CA ILE A 6 -1.01 18.86 -11.75
C ILE A 6 -0.75 18.36 -13.17
N HIS A 7 0.51 18.08 -13.50
CA HIS A 7 0.85 17.54 -14.81
C HIS A 7 0.65 16.02 -14.77
N LEU A 8 0.09 15.45 -15.85
CA LEU A 8 -0.20 14.01 -15.95
C LEU A 8 1.03 13.10 -15.73
N VAL A 9 2.23 13.62 -15.99
CA VAL A 9 3.50 12.93 -15.75
C VAL A 9 3.76 12.72 -14.25
N ASP A 10 3.32 13.65 -13.41
CA ASP A 10 3.48 13.56 -11.95
C ASP A 10 2.61 12.43 -11.38
N LEU A 11 1.44 12.18 -11.99
CA LEU A 11 0.52 11.11 -11.60
C LEU A 11 1.12 9.72 -11.90
N ASP A 12 1.70 9.52 -13.07
CA ASP A 12 2.34 8.26 -13.46
C ASP A 12 3.54 7.93 -12.54
N PHE A 13 4.35 8.94 -12.22
CA PHE A 13 5.44 8.78 -11.25
C PHE A 13 4.92 8.36 -9.87
N GLU A 14 3.84 8.98 -9.42
CA GLU A 14 3.24 8.67 -8.13
C GLU A 14 2.68 7.25 -8.05
N TYR A 15 2.01 6.75 -9.09
CA TYR A 15 1.55 5.35 -9.10
C TYR A 15 2.71 4.35 -9.03
N LYS A 16 3.84 4.65 -9.68
CA LYS A 16 5.05 3.82 -9.57
C LYS A 16 5.60 3.82 -8.15
N MET A 17 5.64 4.97 -7.49
CA MET A 17 6.03 5.09 -6.08
C MET A 17 5.10 4.28 -5.18
N TRP A 18 3.78 4.38 -5.36
CA TRP A 18 2.82 3.63 -4.55
C TRP A 18 2.91 2.12 -4.77
N LYS A 19 3.11 1.66 -6.01
CA LYS A 19 3.36 0.23 -6.29
C LYS A 19 4.60 -0.28 -5.55
N ASN A 20 5.70 0.48 -5.59
CA ASN A 20 6.92 0.12 -4.87
C ASN A 20 6.69 0.06 -3.36
N HIS A 21 5.98 1.03 -2.79
CA HIS A 21 5.63 1.01 -1.35
C HIS A 21 4.80 -0.22 -0.97
N ILE A 22 3.78 -0.56 -1.78
CA ILE A 22 2.97 -1.76 -1.54
C ILE A 22 3.83 -3.03 -1.60
N GLU A 23 4.75 -3.13 -2.56
CA GLU A 23 5.67 -4.26 -2.65
C GLU A 23 6.59 -4.37 -1.44
N TRP A 24 7.04 -3.23 -0.88
CA TRP A 24 7.82 -3.21 0.35
C TRP A 24 7.00 -3.71 1.54
N PHE A 25 5.77 -3.21 1.71
CA PHE A 25 4.90 -3.67 2.79
C PHE A 25 4.58 -5.17 2.70
N LEU A 26 4.30 -5.69 1.51
CA LEU A 26 4.08 -7.11 1.31
C LEU A 26 5.33 -7.94 1.65
N ARG A 27 6.52 -7.42 1.35
CA ARG A 27 7.78 -8.06 1.72
C ARG A 27 7.98 -8.05 3.24
N ASP A 28 7.69 -6.94 3.91
CA ASP A 28 7.84 -6.83 5.36
C ASP A 28 6.86 -7.76 6.09
N LEU A 29 5.60 -7.83 5.65
CA LEU A 29 4.62 -8.79 6.17
C LEU A 29 5.08 -10.24 5.97
N LYS A 30 5.69 -10.55 4.82
CA LYS A 30 6.27 -11.87 4.57
C LYS A 30 7.42 -12.16 5.54
N ILE A 31 8.32 -11.21 5.78
CA ILE A 31 9.43 -11.37 6.73
C ILE A 31 8.89 -11.65 8.15
N VAL A 32 7.85 -10.92 8.57
CA VAL A 32 7.18 -11.16 9.86
C VAL A 32 6.60 -12.57 9.94
N ARG A 33 5.92 -13.04 8.89
CA ARG A 33 5.36 -14.39 8.83
C ARG A 33 6.45 -15.47 8.85
N ASP A 34 7.48 -15.33 8.02
CA ASP A 34 8.63 -16.24 7.97
C ASP A 34 9.31 -16.32 9.35
N ARG A 35 9.43 -15.19 10.05
CA ARG A 35 10.00 -15.14 11.40
C ARG A 35 9.11 -15.84 12.43
N ASN A 36 7.78 -15.68 12.33
CA ASN A 36 6.86 -16.41 13.18
C ASN A 36 7.00 -17.93 13.01
N GLU A 37 7.11 -18.38 11.75
CA GLU A 37 7.29 -19.80 11.42
C GLU A 37 8.60 -20.35 12.03
N GLU A 38 9.71 -19.62 11.92
CA GLU A 38 10.97 -20.00 12.58
C GLU A 38 10.79 -20.18 14.11
N ILE A 39 10.08 -19.27 14.77
CA ILE A 39 9.85 -19.34 16.21
C ILE A 39 8.95 -20.52 16.58
N SER A 40 7.86 -20.74 15.84
CA SER A 40 6.94 -21.87 16.05
C SER A 40 7.64 -23.24 15.94
N GLN A 41 8.71 -23.32 15.15
CA GLN A 41 9.56 -24.52 15.00
C GLN A 41 10.58 -24.70 16.13
N GLY A 42 10.47 -23.93 17.21
CA GLY A 42 11.28 -24.06 18.42
C GLY A 42 12.53 -23.17 18.47
N LEU A 43 12.61 -22.14 17.61
CA LEU A 43 13.73 -21.19 17.58
C LEU A 43 13.48 -19.93 18.44
N GLY A 44 12.38 -19.84 19.20
CA GLY A 44 12.07 -18.67 20.03
C GLY A 44 11.04 -18.91 21.15
N HIS A 45 10.69 -17.83 21.87
CA HIS A 45 9.77 -17.85 23.02
C HIS A 45 8.44 -17.10 22.80
N GLY A 46 8.35 -16.21 21.80
CA GLY A 46 7.12 -15.48 21.44
C GLY A 46 6.63 -15.84 20.04
N GLU A 47 5.47 -16.50 19.95
CA GLU A 47 4.79 -16.84 18.70
C GLU A 47 3.58 -15.93 18.52
N LEU A 48 3.35 -15.46 17.31
CA LEU A 48 2.12 -14.78 16.96
C LEU A 48 0.94 -15.75 17.13
N ASN A 49 -0.11 -15.27 17.77
CA ASN A 49 -1.36 -16.01 17.88
C ASN A 49 -2.16 -15.93 16.56
N THR A 50 -3.23 -16.73 16.50
CA THR A 50 -4.12 -16.79 15.32
C THR A 50 -4.70 -15.43 14.93
N VAL A 51 -4.94 -14.53 15.89
CA VAL A 51 -5.47 -13.19 15.59
C VAL A 51 -4.43 -12.35 14.85
N GLU A 52 -3.17 -12.39 15.29
CA GLU A 52 -2.07 -11.69 14.62
C GLU A 52 -1.80 -12.24 13.21
N GLU A 53 -1.88 -13.56 13.01
CA GLU A 53 -1.78 -14.14 11.67
C GLU A 53 -2.93 -13.70 10.75
N MET A 54 -4.17 -13.66 11.28
CA MET A 54 -5.32 -13.14 10.53
C MET A 54 -5.15 -11.66 10.17
N ILE A 55 -4.51 -10.87 11.02
CA ILE A 55 -4.19 -9.45 10.74
C ILE A 55 -3.21 -9.36 9.58
N ILE A 56 -2.17 -10.21 9.53
CA ILE A 56 -1.23 -10.24 8.41
C ILE A 56 -1.99 -10.55 7.10
N ASP A 57 -2.84 -11.57 7.11
CA ASP A 57 -3.66 -11.94 5.94
C ASP A 57 -4.57 -10.79 5.49
N GLU A 58 -5.20 -10.09 6.44
CA GLU A 58 -6.06 -8.95 6.16
C GLU A 58 -5.27 -7.84 5.46
N TYR A 59 -4.12 -7.43 6.00
CA TYR A 59 -3.31 -6.37 5.39
C TYR A 59 -2.74 -6.77 4.03
N GLU A 60 -2.32 -8.03 3.84
CA GLU A 60 -1.93 -8.53 2.53
C GLU A 60 -3.06 -8.42 1.50
N GLN A 61 -4.28 -8.77 1.88
CA GLN A 61 -5.44 -8.63 1.00
C GLN A 61 -5.77 -7.17 0.68
N GLN A 62 -5.72 -6.30 1.69
CA GLN A 62 -5.95 -4.86 1.51
C GLN A 62 -4.90 -4.22 0.58
N LEU A 63 -3.62 -4.55 0.77
CA LEU A 63 -2.51 -4.10 -0.07
C LEU A 63 -2.65 -4.59 -1.52
N LYS A 64 -2.97 -5.88 -1.73
CA LYS A 64 -3.22 -6.43 -3.07
C LYS A 64 -4.41 -5.75 -3.76
N LYS A 65 -5.48 -5.48 -3.01
CA LYS A 65 -6.65 -4.73 -3.52
C LYS A 65 -6.28 -3.30 -3.90
N MET A 66 -5.45 -2.64 -3.11
CA MET A 66 -4.93 -1.30 -3.42
C MET A 66 -4.07 -1.30 -4.68
N GLN A 67 -3.17 -2.28 -4.81
CA GLN A 67 -2.34 -2.46 -6.00
C GLN A 67 -3.20 -2.66 -7.26
N GLY A 68 -4.28 -3.45 -7.16
CA GLY A 68 -5.25 -3.63 -8.24
C GLY A 68 -5.92 -2.32 -8.66
N ARG A 69 -6.36 -1.50 -7.70
CA ARG A 69 -6.95 -0.18 -7.97
C ARG A 69 -5.96 0.79 -8.64
N ILE A 70 -4.72 0.83 -8.15
CA ILE A 70 -3.65 1.63 -8.76
C ILE A 70 -3.44 1.22 -10.21
N LYS A 71 -3.39 -0.09 -10.49
CA LYS A 71 -3.23 -0.60 -11.85
C LYS A 71 -4.38 -0.19 -12.77
N THR A 72 -5.63 -0.26 -12.30
CA THR A 72 -6.80 0.20 -13.06
C THR A 72 -6.68 1.69 -13.39
N GLN A 73 -6.36 2.53 -12.40
CA GLN A 73 -6.26 3.97 -12.59
C GLN A 73 -5.08 4.38 -13.49
N GLU A 74 -3.95 3.67 -13.41
CA GLU A 74 -2.81 3.85 -14.31
C GLU A 74 -3.20 3.54 -15.78
N GLN A 75 -3.96 2.46 -16.01
CA GLN A 75 -4.45 2.09 -17.34
C GLN A 75 -5.46 3.10 -17.88
N GLU A 76 -6.39 3.56 -17.04
CA GLU A 76 -7.36 4.59 -17.40
C GLU A 76 -6.65 5.90 -17.78
N LEU A 77 -5.69 6.37 -16.99
CA LEU A 77 -4.94 7.59 -17.29
C LEU A 77 -4.12 7.51 -18.58
N GLN A 78 -3.56 6.34 -18.91
CA GLN A 78 -2.87 6.13 -20.19
C GLN A 78 -3.81 6.25 -21.41
N TYR A 79 -5.08 5.88 -21.25
CA TYR A 79 -6.08 6.04 -22.29
C TYR A 79 -6.42 7.52 -22.52
N TYR A 80 -6.62 8.30 -21.46
CA TYR A 80 -7.03 9.70 -21.54
C TYR A 80 -5.91 10.69 -21.83
N ASN A 81 -4.63 10.35 -21.56
CA ASN A 81 -3.47 11.18 -21.92
C ASN A 81 -3.39 11.52 -23.41
N LYS A 82 -4.10 10.76 -24.28
CA LYS A 82 -4.18 11.03 -25.72
C LYS A 82 -5.19 12.12 -26.09
N ASP A 83 -6.16 12.42 -25.21
CA ASP A 83 -7.33 13.24 -25.48
C ASP A 83 -7.45 14.44 -24.52
N PHE A 84 -6.53 15.42 -24.58
CA PHE A 84 -6.56 16.74 -23.86
C PHE A 84 -5.93 16.79 -22.45
N PRO A 85 -5.46 17.99 -22.00
CA PRO A 85 -4.99 18.19 -20.62
C PRO A 85 -6.14 18.04 -19.61
N VAL A 86 -5.89 17.24 -18.56
CA VAL A 86 -6.83 16.96 -17.49
C VAL A 86 -6.87 18.15 -16.51
N THR A 87 -8.05 18.76 -16.33
CA THR A 87 -8.25 19.87 -15.40
C THR A 87 -8.34 19.37 -13.94
N PRO A 88 -8.06 20.22 -12.93
CA PRO A 88 -8.16 19.83 -11.52
C PRO A 88 -9.55 19.31 -11.10
N ASP A 89 -10.61 19.78 -11.77
CA ASP A 89 -11.99 19.36 -11.50
C ASP A 89 -12.39 18.06 -12.19
N HIS A 90 -11.52 17.53 -13.04
CA HIS A 90 -11.77 16.32 -13.80
C HIS A 90 -11.91 15.11 -12.86
N GLN A 91 -12.81 14.19 -13.21
CA GLN A 91 -13.11 13.02 -12.40
C GLN A 91 -11.85 12.20 -12.05
N TYR A 92 -10.96 11.93 -13.02
CA TYR A 92 -9.69 11.24 -12.77
C TYR A 92 -8.76 11.93 -11.77
N VAL A 93 -8.74 13.27 -11.70
CA VAL A 93 -7.95 13.97 -10.68
C VAL A 93 -8.57 13.75 -9.31
N LYS A 94 -9.91 13.80 -9.21
CA LYS A 94 -10.62 13.51 -7.96
C LYS A 94 -10.40 12.06 -7.50
N GLU A 95 -10.50 11.11 -8.42
CA GLU A 95 -10.24 9.69 -8.14
C GLU A 95 -8.80 9.44 -7.72
N HIS A 96 -7.83 10.07 -8.39
CA HIS A 96 -6.44 10.04 -7.99
C HIS A 96 -6.22 10.62 -6.58
N MET A 97 -6.81 11.78 -6.28
CA MET A 97 -6.66 12.42 -4.96
C MET A 97 -7.32 11.59 -3.83
N ASP A 98 -8.46 10.96 -4.10
CA ASP A 98 -9.08 10.01 -3.17
C ASP A 98 -8.19 8.77 -2.98
N LEU A 99 -7.60 8.25 -4.04
CA LEU A 99 -6.65 7.15 -3.99
C LEU A 99 -5.38 7.51 -3.20
N ARG A 100 -4.85 8.73 -3.37
CA ARG A 100 -3.72 9.25 -2.58
C ARG A 100 -4.05 9.21 -1.09
N GLY A 101 -5.20 9.78 -0.69
CA GLY A 101 -5.61 9.79 0.71
C GLY A 101 -5.78 8.38 1.30
N LYS A 102 -6.30 7.44 0.49
CA LYS A 102 -6.39 6.02 0.89
C LYS A 102 -5.02 5.36 1.03
N MET A 103 -4.08 5.67 0.13
CA MET A 103 -2.72 5.13 0.16
C MET A 103 -1.95 5.64 1.39
N GLU A 104 -2.06 6.93 1.70
CA GLU A 104 -1.44 7.53 2.88
C GLU A 104 -1.96 6.89 4.17
N ARG A 105 -3.29 6.78 4.28
CA ARG A 105 -3.93 6.15 5.44
C ARG A 105 -3.50 4.69 5.61
N MET A 106 -3.58 3.91 4.53
CA MET A 106 -3.19 2.50 4.54
C MET A 106 -1.71 2.31 4.88
N SER A 107 -0.83 3.19 4.38
CA SER A 107 0.60 3.13 4.69
C SER A 107 0.85 3.30 6.18
N ASN A 108 0.22 4.29 6.81
CA ASN A 108 0.36 4.52 8.25
C ASN A 108 -0.18 3.32 9.06
N GLU A 109 -1.37 2.83 8.70
CA GLU A 109 -2.00 1.67 9.37
C GLU A 109 -1.11 0.41 9.27
N VAL A 110 -0.52 0.15 8.10
CA VAL A 110 0.39 -1.00 7.89
C VAL A 110 1.71 -0.83 8.64
N ILE A 111 2.32 0.36 8.64
CA ILE A 111 3.55 0.63 9.37
C ILE A 111 3.36 0.42 10.87
N ASP A 112 2.28 0.97 11.42
CA ASP A 112 1.94 0.83 12.84
C ASP A 112 1.75 -0.66 13.20
N LYS A 113 1.08 -1.42 12.33
CA LYS A 113 0.81 -2.84 12.58
C LYS A 113 2.02 -3.73 12.44
N ILE A 114 2.88 -3.50 11.45
CA ILE A 114 4.17 -4.19 11.34
C ILE A 114 5.01 -3.91 12.58
N SER A 115 5.04 -2.66 13.07
CA SER A 115 5.75 -2.28 14.29
C SER A 115 5.22 -3.03 15.52
N ASP A 116 3.90 -3.16 15.66
CA ASP A 116 3.29 -3.94 16.74
C ASP A 116 3.64 -5.43 16.65
N LEU A 117 3.52 -6.05 15.47
CA LEU A 117 3.85 -7.46 15.26
C LEU A 117 5.33 -7.78 15.53
N ILE A 118 6.23 -6.88 15.12
CA ILE A 118 7.66 -7.02 15.42
C ILE A 118 7.91 -6.99 16.92
N LYS A 119 7.20 -6.15 17.69
CA LYS A 119 7.34 -6.13 19.15
C LYS A 119 6.90 -7.44 19.78
N GLU A 120 5.76 -7.98 19.37
CA GLU A 120 5.26 -9.27 19.87
C GLU A 120 6.27 -10.40 19.60
N LEU A 121 6.91 -10.41 18.43
CA LEU A 121 7.94 -11.38 18.06
C LEU A 121 9.30 -11.17 18.75
N SER A 122 9.54 -10.01 19.38
CA SER A 122 10.82 -9.66 20.00
C SER A 122 10.85 -9.87 21.52
N VAL A 123 9.71 -10.20 22.14
CA VAL A 123 9.55 -10.40 23.59
C VAL A 123 9.73 -11.85 23.99
#